data_AF-A0A919XP69-F1
#
_entry.id   AF-A0A919XP69-F1
#
_cell.length_a   1.000
_cell.length_b   1.000
_cell.length_c   1.000
_cell.angle_alpha   90.00
_cell.angle_beta   90.00
_cell.angle_gamma   90.00
#
_symmetry.space_group_name_H-M   'P 1'
#
loop_
_entity.id
_entity.type
_entity.pdbx_description
1 polymer ?
#
loop_
_entity_poly.entity_id
_entity_poly.type
_entity_poly.pdbx_seq_one_letter_code
_entity_poly.pdbx_strand_id
1 'polypeptide(L)'
;MKWLSNYEKELDLAFSEAESILYQLPVPFSKQAVDYLDRFHALKEHRSKNYICYLLPFWLQSYSGIDRETCRRIAVANLFKMMYFHLIDACMDDPDTDAAQQLALAEFIHIEFISTYQECLKDRAPFWVYYKKYVSEWAAAVSTEKVADFYYENPLRMGHKAAPVKLSVAASMILGGREQEIDMFESAVDTALVTLQLLDDWEDWEKDLEQGSYNSLVSVVQAQLNLPSGTRPSPEEIRDGMMVHDALSELSALANRNHESLEAIKNLAPDLYHFHHDLVRNLNEGAQEVINNRRMLLNGGLGYWLTKNI
;
A
#
# COMPACT_ATOMS: atom_id res chain seq x y z
N MET A 1 -12.52 -11.02 6.86
CA MET A 1 -11.46 -10.95 7.90
C MET A 1 -11.90 -9.94 8.95
N LYS A 2 -11.67 -10.19 10.25
CA LYS A 2 -12.23 -9.32 11.33
C LYS A 2 -11.72 -7.88 11.30
N TRP A 3 -10.45 -7.70 10.93
CA TRP A 3 -9.83 -6.38 10.79
C TRP A 3 -10.48 -5.51 9.70
N LEU A 4 -11.31 -6.10 8.81
CA LEU A 4 -12.13 -5.41 7.81
C LEU A 4 -13.61 -5.38 8.22
N SER A 5 -14.21 -6.55 8.49
CA SER A 5 -15.67 -6.68 8.68
C SER A 5 -16.20 -5.87 9.87
N ASN A 6 -15.36 -5.61 10.87
CA ASN A 6 -15.74 -4.81 12.04
C ASN A 6 -15.97 -3.32 11.70
N TYR A 7 -15.51 -2.86 10.53
CA TYR A 7 -15.47 -1.45 10.16
C TYR A 7 -16.27 -1.12 8.89
N GLU A 8 -16.97 -2.08 8.28
CA GLU A 8 -17.73 -1.88 7.03
C GLU A 8 -18.69 -0.69 7.10
N LYS A 9 -19.42 -0.56 8.22
CA LYS A 9 -20.31 0.58 8.45
C LYS A 9 -19.56 1.92 8.49
N GLU A 10 -18.39 1.94 9.13
CA GLU A 10 -17.60 3.17 9.23
C GLU A 10 -16.96 3.54 7.89
N LEU A 11 -16.60 2.54 7.08
CA LEU A 11 -16.17 2.76 5.71
C LEU A 11 -17.29 3.34 4.85
N ASP A 12 -18.49 2.75 4.89
CA ASP A 12 -19.65 3.25 4.14
C ASP A 12 -19.94 4.73 4.47
N LEU A 13 -19.88 5.07 5.76
CA LEU A 13 -20.03 6.46 6.22
C LEU A 13 -18.89 7.36 5.74
N ALA A 14 -17.63 6.91 5.80
CA ALA A 14 -16.48 7.68 5.34
C ALA A 14 -16.54 7.94 3.82
N PHE A 15 -16.88 6.94 3.01
CA PHE A 15 -17.04 7.10 1.57
C PHE A 15 -18.21 8.04 1.24
N SER A 16 -19.35 7.90 1.92
CA SER A 16 -20.50 8.79 1.73
C SER A 16 -20.18 10.25 2.10
N GLU A 17 -19.43 10.46 3.18
CA GLU A 17 -18.97 11.78 3.62
C GLU A 17 -18.00 12.38 2.59
N ALA A 18 -17.04 11.59 2.11
CA ALA A 18 -16.11 12.00 1.06
C ALA A 18 -16.84 12.37 -0.24
N GLU A 19 -17.80 11.56 -0.70
CA GLU A 19 -18.62 11.86 -1.88
C GLU A 19 -19.36 13.20 -1.72
N SER A 20 -19.98 13.43 -0.56
CA SER A 20 -20.70 14.68 -0.28
C SER A 20 -19.79 15.92 -0.38
N ILE A 21 -18.54 15.82 0.06
CA ILE A 21 -17.55 16.90 -0.05
C ILE A 21 -17.15 17.10 -1.52
N LEU A 22 -16.83 16.02 -2.24
CA LEU A 22 -16.43 16.09 -3.65
C LEU A 22 -17.53 16.65 -4.56
N TYR A 23 -18.80 16.44 -4.23
CA TYR A 23 -19.91 17.07 -4.96
C TYR A 23 -19.95 18.60 -4.87
N GLN A 24 -19.29 19.20 -3.86
CA GLN A 24 -19.21 20.66 -3.72
C GLN A 24 -18.13 21.29 -4.61
N LEU A 25 -17.28 20.49 -5.25
CA LEU A 25 -16.27 21.00 -6.17
C LEU A 25 -16.91 21.66 -7.40
N PRO A 26 -16.23 22.63 -8.04
CA PRO A 26 -16.75 23.28 -9.23
C PRO A 26 -16.86 22.29 -10.40
N VAL A 27 -17.87 22.50 -11.27
CA VAL A 27 -17.99 21.76 -12.54
C VAL A 27 -16.80 22.12 -13.45
N PRO A 28 -16.16 21.14 -14.13
CA PRO A 28 -16.54 19.73 -14.26
C PRO A 28 -15.93 18.78 -13.21
N PHE A 29 -15.15 19.28 -12.25
CA PHE A 29 -14.32 18.46 -11.36
C PHE A 29 -15.12 17.64 -10.35
N SER A 30 -16.31 18.09 -9.92
CA SER A 30 -17.11 17.32 -8.95
C SER A 30 -17.44 15.91 -9.42
N LYS A 31 -17.99 15.76 -10.63
CA LYS A 31 -18.30 14.44 -11.18
C LYS A 31 -17.02 13.61 -11.37
N GLN A 32 -15.96 14.23 -11.87
CA GLN A 32 -14.68 13.54 -12.09
C GLN A 32 -14.09 13.01 -10.78
N ALA A 33 -14.15 13.80 -9.72
CA ALA A 33 -13.68 13.42 -8.40
C ALA A 33 -14.46 12.23 -7.82
N VAL A 34 -15.80 12.28 -7.89
CA VAL A 34 -16.66 11.18 -7.40
C VAL A 34 -16.45 9.91 -8.21
N ASP A 35 -16.42 10.02 -9.55
CA ASP A 35 -16.16 8.87 -10.44
C ASP A 35 -14.75 8.27 -10.17
N TYR A 36 -13.78 9.09 -9.76
CA TYR A 36 -12.45 8.64 -9.39
C TYR A 36 -12.42 7.95 -8.02
N LEU A 37 -13.12 8.50 -7.00
CA LEU A 37 -13.25 7.90 -5.67
C LEU A 37 -13.87 6.49 -5.74
N ASP A 38 -14.86 6.29 -6.61
CA ASP A 38 -15.56 5.00 -6.77
C ASP A 38 -14.61 3.84 -7.15
N ARG A 39 -13.47 4.14 -7.78
CA ARG A 39 -12.46 3.14 -8.16
C ARG A 39 -11.78 2.49 -6.97
N PHE A 40 -11.84 3.14 -5.80
CA PHE A 40 -11.21 2.69 -4.56
C PHE A 40 -12.22 2.24 -3.50
N HIS A 41 -13.50 2.13 -3.87
CA HIS A 41 -14.55 1.81 -2.92
C HIS A 41 -14.37 0.41 -2.32
N ALA A 42 -13.98 0.37 -1.04
CA ALA A 42 -13.52 -0.84 -0.34
C ALA A 42 -14.51 -2.01 -0.35
N LEU A 43 -15.80 -1.69 -0.41
CA LEU A 43 -16.92 -2.64 -0.34
C LEU A 43 -17.44 -3.09 -1.72
N LYS A 44 -16.93 -2.52 -2.82
CA LYS A 44 -17.36 -2.89 -4.18
C LYS A 44 -16.41 -3.95 -4.75
N GLU A 45 -16.98 -4.93 -5.44
CA GLU A 45 -16.20 -5.98 -6.10
C GLU A 45 -15.33 -5.37 -7.23
N HIS A 46 -14.16 -5.98 -7.47
CA HIS A 46 -13.22 -5.58 -8.54
C HIS A 46 -12.68 -4.13 -8.46
N ARG A 47 -12.60 -3.56 -7.25
CA ARG A 47 -11.96 -2.27 -6.98
C ARG A 47 -10.58 -2.43 -6.33
N SER A 48 -9.73 -1.40 -6.44
CA SER A 48 -8.43 -1.38 -5.77
C SER A 48 -8.62 -1.30 -4.25
N LYS A 49 -7.87 -2.13 -3.51
CA LYS A 49 -8.09 -2.40 -2.09
C LYS A 49 -6.96 -1.83 -1.23
N ASN A 50 -6.90 -0.51 -1.15
CA ASN A 50 -5.97 0.22 -0.28
C ASN A 50 -6.41 0.23 1.20
N TYR A 51 -6.72 -0.94 1.76
CA TYR A 51 -7.38 -1.09 3.07
C TYR A 51 -6.69 -0.34 4.21
N ILE A 52 -5.36 -0.46 4.30
CA ILE A 52 -4.57 0.22 5.34
C ILE A 52 -4.73 1.74 5.28
N CYS A 53 -4.95 2.34 4.10
CA CYS A 53 -5.03 3.78 3.95
C CYS A 53 -6.21 4.37 4.74
N TYR A 54 -7.38 3.74 4.69
CA TYR A 54 -8.59 4.25 5.34
C TYR A 54 -8.98 3.50 6.62
N LEU A 55 -8.44 2.29 6.88
CA LEU A 55 -8.71 1.55 8.11
C LEU A 55 -7.74 1.83 9.27
N LEU A 56 -6.53 2.29 8.98
CA LEU A 56 -5.50 2.55 9.99
C LEU A 56 -5.97 3.43 11.17
N PRO A 57 -6.73 4.54 11.00
CA PRO A 57 -7.22 5.29 12.17
C PRO A 57 -8.11 4.45 13.10
N PHE A 58 -8.91 3.53 12.55
CA PHE A 58 -9.75 2.64 13.36
C PHE A 58 -8.94 1.55 14.05
N TRP A 59 -7.91 1.00 13.39
CA TRP A 59 -7.02 0.01 13.99
C TRP A 59 -6.21 0.59 15.15
N LEU A 60 -5.91 1.89 15.12
CA LEU A 60 -5.21 2.61 16.18
C LEU A 60 -6.15 3.18 17.25
N GLN A 61 -7.47 3.09 17.07
CA GLN A 61 -8.45 3.79 17.91
C GLN A 61 -8.31 3.43 19.39
N SER A 62 -8.28 2.14 19.71
CA SER A 62 -8.25 1.68 21.10
C SER A 62 -7.00 2.16 21.83
N TYR A 63 -5.85 2.22 21.15
CA TYR A 63 -4.60 2.64 21.75
C TYR A 63 -4.49 4.16 21.83
N SER A 64 -4.79 4.87 20.74
CA SER A 64 -4.77 6.34 20.70
C SER A 64 -5.79 6.97 21.64
N GLY A 65 -6.93 6.31 21.88
CA GLY A 65 -7.99 6.83 22.74
C GLY A 65 -8.86 7.90 22.08
N ILE A 66 -8.72 8.10 20.76
CA ILE A 66 -9.58 9.02 20.00
C ILE A 66 -10.96 8.39 19.78
N ASP A 67 -11.98 9.24 19.67
CA ASP A 67 -13.35 8.77 19.43
C ASP A 67 -13.55 8.28 17.99
N ARG A 68 -14.69 7.61 17.77
CA ARG A 68 -15.00 6.97 16.49
C ARG A 68 -15.23 7.99 15.36
N GLU A 69 -15.84 9.12 15.68
CA GLU A 69 -16.10 10.18 14.71
C GLU A 69 -14.79 10.82 14.25
N THR A 70 -13.87 11.08 15.17
CA THR A 70 -12.51 11.51 14.84
C THR A 70 -11.78 10.52 13.95
N CYS A 71 -11.88 9.20 14.21
CA CYS A 71 -11.33 8.18 13.32
C CYS A 71 -11.90 8.27 11.90
N ARG A 72 -13.22 8.47 11.78
CA ARG A 72 -13.90 8.61 10.48
C ARG A 72 -13.41 9.83 9.72
N ARG A 73 -13.25 10.98 10.37
CA ARG A 73 -12.73 12.19 9.71
C ARG A 73 -11.29 12.02 9.22
N ILE A 74 -10.44 11.32 9.99
CA ILE A 74 -9.10 10.95 9.52
C ILE A 74 -9.18 10.01 8.31
N ALA A 75 -10.10 9.03 8.32
CA ALA A 75 -10.32 8.14 7.19
C ALA A 75 -10.78 8.90 5.93
N VAL A 76 -11.67 9.88 6.05
CA VAL A 76 -12.08 10.78 4.95
C VAL A 76 -10.87 11.54 4.40
N ALA A 77 -10.06 12.15 5.27
CA ALA A 77 -8.85 12.84 4.84
C ALA A 77 -7.86 11.90 4.12
N ASN A 78 -7.78 10.65 4.56
CA ASN A 78 -6.98 9.60 3.92
C ASN A 78 -7.50 9.19 2.55
N LEU A 79 -8.82 9.21 2.31
CA LEU A 79 -9.38 8.96 0.98
C LEU A 79 -8.93 10.05 0.00
N PHE A 80 -9.03 11.33 0.39
CA PHE A 80 -8.54 12.43 -0.45
C PHE A 80 -7.03 12.38 -0.67
N LYS A 81 -6.26 12.08 0.39
CA LYS A 81 -4.82 11.86 0.29
C LYS A 81 -4.48 10.77 -0.74
N MET A 82 -5.14 9.61 -0.64
CA MET A 82 -4.93 8.50 -1.58
C MET A 82 -5.25 8.95 -3.01
N MET A 83 -6.40 9.58 -3.23
CA MET A 83 -6.77 10.10 -4.55
C MET A 83 -5.72 11.07 -5.09
N TYR A 84 -5.24 12.01 -4.27
CA TYR A 84 -4.22 12.99 -4.65
C TYR A 84 -2.92 12.32 -5.13
N PHE A 85 -2.36 11.40 -4.34
CA PHE A 85 -1.12 10.73 -4.72
C PHE A 85 -1.31 9.81 -5.93
N HIS A 86 -2.43 9.08 -6.04
CA HIS A 86 -2.73 8.29 -7.24
C HIS A 86 -2.88 9.15 -8.51
N LEU A 87 -3.46 10.35 -8.41
CA LEU A 87 -3.58 11.27 -9.54
C LEU A 87 -2.20 11.78 -9.99
N ILE A 88 -1.30 12.07 -9.03
CA ILE A 88 0.06 12.51 -9.35
C ILE A 88 0.88 11.36 -9.95
N ASP A 89 0.82 10.17 -9.36
CA ASP A 89 1.54 8.98 -9.85
C ASP A 89 1.13 8.66 -11.29
N ALA A 90 -0.16 8.67 -11.61
CA ALA A 90 -0.61 8.45 -12.98
C ALA A 90 -0.08 9.52 -13.98
N CYS A 91 0.13 10.77 -13.56
CA CYS A 91 0.79 11.77 -14.42
C CYS A 91 2.28 11.51 -14.63
N MET A 92 2.94 10.83 -13.69
CA MET A 92 4.37 10.50 -13.78
C MET A 92 4.60 9.22 -14.59
N ASP A 93 3.68 8.26 -14.47
CA ASP A 93 3.86 6.89 -14.97
C ASP A 93 3.17 6.65 -16.32
N ASP A 94 2.03 7.30 -16.58
CA ASP A 94 1.25 7.10 -17.80
C ASP A 94 1.39 8.28 -18.77
N PRO A 95 2.13 8.10 -19.88
CA PRO A 95 2.34 9.16 -20.87
C PRO A 95 1.07 9.56 -21.64
N ASP A 96 0.01 8.74 -21.61
CA ASP A 96 -1.26 9.03 -22.26
C ASP A 96 -2.22 9.84 -21.36
N THR A 97 -1.84 10.10 -20.10
CA THR A 97 -2.63 10.92 -19.17
C THR A 97 -2.72 12.37 -19.64
N ASP A 98 -3.93 12.95 -19.65
CA ASP A 98 -4.13 14.40 -19.76
C ASP A 98 -3.66 15.09 -18.47
N ALA A 99 -2.36 15.37 -18.41
CA ALA A 99 -1.72 15.95 -17.24
C ALA A 99 -2.34 17.30 -16.84
N ALA A 100 -2.81 18.11 -17.79
CA ALA A 100 -3.39 19.41 -17.48
C ALA A 100 -4.71 19.26 -16.71
N GLN A 101 -5.59 18.39 -17.19
CA GLN A 101 -6.85 18.12 -16.52
C GLN A 101 -6.64 17.39 -15.18
N GLN A 102 -5.74 16.42 -15.16
CA GLN A 102 -5.50 15.57 -13.99
C GLN A 102 -4.83 16.33 -12.84
N LEU A 103 -3.84 17.18 -13.12
CA LEU A 103 -3.21 18.02 -12.11
C LEU A 103 -4.18 19.07 -11.54
N ALA A 104 -5.07 19.63 -12.37
CA ALA A 104 -6.10 20.53 -11.89
C ALA A 104 -7.08 19.84 -10.94
N LEU A 105 -7.50 18.60 -11.25
CA LEU A 105 -8.30 17.79 -10.34
C LEU A 105 -7.52 17.47 -9.06
N ALA A 106 -6.25 17.07 -9.16
CA ALA A 106 -5.41 16.74 -8.02
C ALA A 106 -5.29 17.91 -7.04
N GLU A 107 -5.17 19.15 -7.53
CA GLU A 107 -5.12 20.34 -6.66
C GLU A 107 -6.41 20.52 -5.84
N PHE A 108 -7.58 20.35 -6.44
CA PHE A 108 -8.85 20.41 -5.68
C PHE A 108 -8.92 19.31 -4.61
N ILE A 109 -8.49 18.09 -4.95
CA ILE A 109 -8.43 16.98 -3.99
C ILE A 109 -7.42 17.27 -2.87
N HIS A 110 -6.30 17.90 -3.19
CA HIS A 110 -5.28 18.30 -2.21
C HIS A 110 -5.82 19.31 -1.21
N ILE A 111 -6.58 20.31 -1.69
CA ILE A 111 -7.24 21.30 -0.82
C ILE A 111 -8.15 20.60 0.19
N GLU A 112 -9.00 19.66 -0.25
CA GLU A 112 -9.90 18.92 0.63
C GLU A 112 -9.14 18.00 1.60
N PHE A 113 -8.09 17.31 1.12
CA PHE A 113 -7.18 16.52 1.97
C PHE A 113 -6.59 17.36 3.10
N ILE A 114 -5.99 18.51 2.79
CA ILE A 114 -5.34 19.37 3.79
C ILE A 114 -6.37 20.00 4.74
N SER A 115 -7.48 20.49 4.19
CA SER A 115 -8.55 21.11 4.98
C SER A 115 -9.14 20.13 6.00
N THR A 116 -9.40 18.89 5.58
CA THR A 116 -9.95 17.85 6.46
C THR A 116 -9.01 17.55 7.64
N TYR A 117 -7.69 17.44 7.40
CA TYR A 117 -6.72 17.29 8.48
C TYR A 117 -6.64 18.52 9.38
N GLN A 118 -6.65 19.73 8.82
CA GLN A 118 -6.64 20.98 9.58
C GLN A 118 -7.82 21.07 10.55
N GLU A 119 -9.02 20.74 10.10
CA GLU A 119 -10.20 20.79 10.96
C GLU A 119 -10.18 19.72 12.07
N CYS A 120 -9.55 18.55 11.83
CA CYS A 120 -9.36 17.52 12.85
C CYS A 120 -8.35 17.96 13.91
N LEU A 121 -7.23 18.54 13.45
CA LEU A 121 -6.06 18.82 14.27
C LEU A 121 -6.09 20.20 14.92
N LYS A 122 -6.90 21.13 14.43
CA LYS A 122 -6.97 22.52 14.91
C LYS A 122 -5.57 23.14 14.98
N ASP A 123 -5.18 23.68 16.13
CA ASP A 123 -3.89 24.37 16.34
C ASP A 123 -2.68 23.43 16.59
N ARG A 124 -2.81 22.12 16.34
CA ARG A 124 -1.74 21.13 16.59
C ARG A 124 -0.62 21.22 15.54
N ALA A 125 0.21 22.24 15.67
CA ALA A 125 1.38 22.50 14.81
C ALA A 125 2.34 21.30 14.59
N PRO A 126 2.59 20.38 15.55
CA PRO A 126 3.52 19.27 15.36
C PRO A 126 3.19 18.35 14.17
N PHE A 127 1.90 18.23 13.79
CA PHE A 127 1.50 17.36 12.69
C PHE A 127 2.18 17.71 11.36
N TRP A 128 2.37 19.00 11.08
CA TRP A 128 2.94 19.46 9.80
C TRP A 128 4.41 19.09 9.64
N VAL A 129 5.12 18.82 10.74
CA VAL A 129 6.48 18.28 10.70
C VAL A 129 6.45 16.86 10.12
N TYR A 130 5.50 16.03 10.56
CA TYR A 130 5.30 14.68 10.03
C TYR A 130 4.80 14.70 8.59
N TYR A 131 3.88 15.62 8.24
CA TYR A 131 3.47 15.81 6.85
C TYR A 131 4.67 16.06 5.93
N LYS A 132 5.54 17.00 6.30
CA LYS A 132 6.76 17.29 5.52
C LYS A 132 7.69 16.08 5.45
N LYS A 133 7.87 15.36 6.55
CA LYS A 133 8.69 14.14 6.61
C LYS A 133 8.20 13.11 5.60
N TYR A 134 6.93 12.72 5.65
CA TYR A 134 6.41 11.64 4.81
C TYR A 134 6.29 12.03 3.34
N VAL A 135 5.99 13.30 3.04
CA VAL A 135 6.07 13.80 1.65
C VAL A 135 7.50 13.74 1.12
N SER A 136 8.50 14.03 1.96
CA SER A 136 9.91 13.92 1.57
C SER A 136 10.32 12.47 1.32
N GLU A 137 9.84 11.53 2.14
CA GLU A 137 10.05 10.08 1.94
C GLU A 137 9.42 9.58 0.64
N TRP A 138 8.16 9.95 0.38
CA TRP A 138 7.46 9.66 -0.88
C TRP A 138 8.23 10.22 -2.08
N ALA A 139 8.55 11.51 -2.06
CA ALA A 139 9.24 12.18 -3.16
C ALA A 139 10.60 11.53 -3.47
N ALA A 140 11.35 11.13 -2.43
CA ALA A 140 12.60 10.42 -2.59
C ALA A 140 12.40 9.01 -3.17
N ALA A 141 11.31 8.32 -2.82
CA ALA A 141 11.00 6.99 -3.36
C ALA A 141 10.66 7.05 -4.86
N VAL A 142 9.67 7.88 -5.25
CA VAL A 142 9.20 7.96 -6.65
C VAL A 142 10.26 8.54 -7.60
N SER A 143 11.15 9.42 -7.11
CA SER A 143 12.21 10.01 -7.96
C SER A 143 13.42 9.12 -8.19
N THR A 144 13.61 8.04 -7.40
CA THR A 144 14.81 7.20 -7.47
C THR A 144 14.55 5.74 -7.81
N GLU A 145 13.27 5.35 -7.97
CA GLU A 145 12.85 3.98 -8.27
C GLU A 145 13.55 3.36 -9.49
N LYS A 146 13.88 4.16 -10.51
CA LYS A 146 14.47 3.64 -11.76
C LYS A 146 15.95 3.30 -11.63
N VAL A 147 16.60 3.69 -10.53
CA VAL A 147 18.06 3.63 -10.38
C VAL A 147 18.49 2.84 -9.13
N ALA A 148 17.67 2.83 -8.08
CA ALA A 148 18.02 2.19 -6.81
C ALA A 148 17.42 0.79 -6.71
N ASP A 149 18.19 -0.15 -6.16
CA ASP A 149 17.69 -1.47 -5.79
C ASP A 149 17.23 -1.46 -4.33
N PHE A 150 15.96 -1.12 -4.10
CA PHE A 150 15.46 -0.98 -2.73
C PHE A 150 15.48 -2.29 -1.94
N TYR A 151 15.32 -3.44 -2.59
CA TYR A 151 15.26 -4.73 -1.92
C TYR A 151 16.59 -5.09 -1.26
N TYR A 152 17.71 -4.85 -1.93
CA TYR A 152 19.04 -5.15 -1.38
C TYR A 152 19.68 -3.97 -0.63
N GLU A 153 19.40 -2.72 -1.01
CA GLU A 153 20.03 -1.55 -0.38
C GLU A 153 19.33 -1.13 0.92
N ASN A 154 18.00 -1.01 0.90
CA ASN A 154 17.21 -0.57 2.03
C ASN A 154 15.73 -0.94 1.85
N PRO A 155 15.31 -2.13 2.31
CA PRO A 155 13.94 -2.64 2.12
C PRO A 155 12.83 -1.70 2.57
N LEU A 156 13.05 -0.89 3.62
CA LEU A 156 12.04 0.07 4.10
C LEU A 156 11.61 1.05 3.01
N ARG A 157 12.52 1.40 2.09
CA ARG A 157 12.22 2.32 0.99
C ARG A 157 11.20 1.77 0.00
N MET A 158 11.00 0.46 -0.06
CA MET A 158 9.94 -0.14 -0.88
C MET A 158 8.56 0.35 -0.44
N GLY A 159 8.33 0.49 0.88
CA GLY A 159 7.07 1.01 1.41
C GLY A 159 6.93 2.54 1.34
N HIS A 160 7.99 3.28 1.00
CA HIS A 160 7.97 4.74 1.07
C HIS A 160 7.11 5.41 -0.01
N LYS A 161 6.77 4.71 -1.11
CA LYS A 161 5.72 5.19 -2.04
C LYS A 161 4.38 5.37 -1.35
N ALA A 162 4.12 4.62 -0.29
CA ALA A 162 2.95 4.75 0.57
C ALA A 162 3.25 5.47 1.90
N ALA A 163 4.40 6.14 2.06
CA ALA A 163 4.76 6.86 3.28
C ALA A 163 3.65 7.81 3.80
N PRO A 164 2.85 8.51 2.96
CA PRO A 164 1.74 9.34 3.43
C PRO A 164 0.66 8.58 4.21
N VAL A 165 0.59 7.24 4.15
CA VAL A 165 -0.26 6.42 5.03
C VAL A 165 0.02 6.68 6.51
N LYS A 166 1.28 6.97 6.87
CA LYS A 166 1.72 7.29 8.25
C LYS A 166 1.16 8.59 8.81
N LEU A 167 0.54 9.45 8.00
CA LEU A 167 -0.21 10.62 8.51
C LEU A 167 -1.33 10.21 9.47
N SER A 168 -1.92 9.03 9.28
CA SER A 168 -2.91 8.49 10.22
C SER A 168 -2.31 8.25 11.61
N VAL A 169 -1.09 7.70 11.67
CA VAL A 169 -0.37 7.47 12.93
C VAL A 169 -0.14 8.80 13.64
N ALA A 170 0.46 9.76 12.91
CA ALA A 170 0.77 11.07 13.47
C ALA A 170 -0.51 11.75 13.99
N ALA A 171 -1.58 11.80 13.19
CA ALA A 171 -2.83 12.41 13.61
C ALA A 171 -3.46 11.71 14.82
N SER A 172 -3.57 10.38 14.80
CA SER A 172 -4.18 9.61 15.89
C SER A 172 -3.40 9.79 17.20
N MET A 173 -2.07 9.73 17.16
CA MET A 173 -1.25 9.87 18.37
C MET A 173 -1.22 11.30 18.91
N ILE A 174 -1.16 12.32 18.05
CA ILE A 174 -1.21 13.74 18.47
C ILE A 174 -2.56 14.07 19.10
N LEU A 175 -3.66 13.59 18.51
CA LEU A 175 -5.00 13.81 19.08
C LEU A 175 -5.20 13.04 20.38
N GLY A 176 -4.59 11.87 20.51
CA GLY A 176 -4.58 11.06 21.72
C GLY A 176 -3.62 11.52 22.83
N GLY A 177 -2.75 12.51 22.57
CA GLY A 177 -1.69 12.93 23.51
C GLY A 177 -0.63 11.86 23.76
N ARG A 178 -0.27 11.11 22.70
CA ARG A 178 0.67 9.98 22.71
C ARG A 178 1.80 10.17 21.71
N GLU A 179 2.26 11.40 21.54
CA GLU A 179 3.25 11.76 20.52
C GLU A 179 4.55 10.95 20.65
N GLN A 180 4.95 10.54 21.86
CA GLN A 180 6.13 9.70 22.06
C GLN A 180 6.04 8.29 21.42
N GLU A 181 4.85 7.85 21.05
CA GLU A 181 4.61 6.51 20.47
C GLU A 181 4.58 6.53 18.93
N ILE A 182 4.73 7.71 18.31
CA ILE A 182 4.63 7.86 16.85
C ILE A 182 5.68 7.00 16.16
N ASP A 183 6.95 7.06 16.58
CA ASP A 183 8.04 6.32 15.92
C ASP A 183 7.83 4.80 15.91
N MET A 184 7.24 4.26 16.99
CA MET A 184 6.91 2.83 17.08
C MET A 184 5.86 2.44 16.04
N PHE A 185 4.78 3.21 15.92
CA PHE A 185 3.72 2.92 14.96
C PHE A 185 4.09 3.28 13.52
N GLU A 186 4.92 4.30 13.30
CA GLU A 186 5.52 4.57 12.00
C GLU A 186 6.30 3.35 11.50
N SER A 187 7.19 2.82 12.34
CA SER A 187 8.01 1.65 12.00
C SER A 187 7.14 0.42 11.72
N ALA A 188 6.05 0.24 12.48
CA ALA A 188 5.11 -0.85 12.27
C ALA A 188 4.35 -0.71 10.95
N VAL A 189 3.93 0.52 10.60
CA VAL A 189 3.26 0.79 9.32
C VAL A 189 4.23 0.63 8.16
N ASP A 190 5.46 1.14 8.24
CA ASP A 190 6.47 0.95 7.20
C ASP A 190 6.74 -0.55 6.94
N THR A 191 6.88 -1.33 8.02
CA THR A 191 7.04 -2.78 7.93
C THR A 191 5.86 -3.43 7.21
N ALA A 192 4.63 -3.00 7.51
CA ALA A 192 3.45 -3.53 6.84
C ALA A 192 3.33 -3.11 5.38
N LEU A 193 3.75 -1.89 5.04
CA LEU A 193 3.79 -1.39 3.67
C LEU A 193 4.86 -2.09 2.84
N VAL A 194 6.01 -2.45 3.43
CA VAL A 194 7.00 -3.28 2.76
C VAL A 194 6.40 -4.64 2.38
N THR A 195 5.78 -5.33 3.34
CA THR A 195 5.17 -6.64 3.06
C THR A 195 4.03 -6.54 2.04
N LEU A 196 3.26 -5.45 2.07
CA LEU A 196 2.24 -5.18 1.05
C LEU A 196 2.88 -5.00 -0.34
N GLN A 197 3.96 -4.20 -0.44
CA GLN A 197 4.68 -4.01 -1.70
C GLN A 197 5.27 -5.32 -2.23
N LEU A 198 5.76 -6.22 -1.37
CA LEU A 198 6.24 -7.54 -1.81
C LEU A 198 5.13 -8.40 -2.43
N LEU A 199 3.91 -8.29 -1.89
CA LEU A 199 2.73 -8.98 -2.42
C LEU A 199 2.32 -8.36 -3.76
N ASP A 200 2.22 -7.04 -3.82
CA ASP A 200 1.89 -6.30 -5.05
C ASP A 200 2.93 -6.59 -6.16
N ASP A 201 4.23 -6.56 -5.83
CA ASP A 201 5.31 -6.87 -6.76
C ASP A 201 5.22 -8.31 -7.30
N TRP A 202 4.74 -9.26 -6.50
CA TRP A 202 4.51 -10.62 -6.98
C TRP A 202 3.27 -10.72 -7.87
N GLU A 203 2.20 -9.98 -7.59
CA GLU A 203 0.98 -9.99 -8.40
C GLU A 203 1.16 -9.25 -9.74
N ASP A 204 1.91 -8.14 -9.75
CA ASP A 204 2.02 -7.22 -10.89
C ASP A 204 3.34 -7.33 -11.70
N TRP A 205 4.19 -8.33 -11.42
CA TRP A 205 5.53 -8.43 -12.01
C TRP A 205 5.56 -8.36 -13.56
N GLU A 206 4.56 -8.92 -14.25
CA GLU A 206 4.52 -8.89 -15.72
C GLU A 206 4.36 -7.46 -16.24
N LYS A 207 3.46 -6.70 -15.60
CA LYS A 207 3.17 -5.31 -15.92
C LYS A 207 4.36 -4.41 -15.56
N ASP A 208 4.94 -4.59 -14.37
CA ASP A 208 6.08 -3.80 -13.92
C ASP A 208 7.33 -4.03 -14.78
N LEU A 209 7.51 -5.27 -15.27
CA LEU A 209 8.57 -5.59 -16.20
C LEU A 209 8.39 -4.85 -17.53
N GLU A 210 7.19 -4.87 -18.11
CA GLU A 210 6.85 -4.20 -19.37
C GLU A 210 7.03 -2.68 -19.26
N GLN A 211 6.59 -2.09 -18.14
CA GLN A 211 6.61 -0.64 -17.93
C GLN A 211 7.99 -0.09 -17.56
N GLY A 212 8.97 -0.93 -17.25
CA GLY A 212 10.26 -0.45 -16.77
C GLY A 212 10.23 -0.03 -15.29
N SER A 213 9.19 -0.38 -14.54
CA SER A 213 9.00 -0.03 -13.13
C SER A 213 9.90 -0.87 -12.21
N TYR A 214 10.24 -0.34 -11.04
CA TYR A 214 10.93 -1.12 -10.02
C TYR A 214 10.02 -2.21 -9.47
N ASN A 215 10.56 -3.41 -9.27
CA ASN A 215 9.84 -4.55 -8.72
C ASN A 215 10.84 -5.48 -7.99
N SER A 216 10.55 -5.83 -6.74
CA SER A 216 11.45 -6.62 -5.89
C SER A 216 11.63 -8.05 -6.39
N LEU A 217 10.60 -8.69 -6.96
CA LEU A 217 10.72 -10.02 -7.56
C LEU A 217 11.68 -10.00 -8.75
N VAL A 218 11.57 -8.97 -9.61
CA VAL A 218 12.48 -8.77 -10.75
C VAL A 218 13.92 -8.58 -10.25
N SER A 219 14.14 -7.77 -9.22
CA SER A 219 15.46 -7.56 -8.59
C SER A 219 16.05 -8.87 -8.04
N VAL A 220 15.25 -9.66 -7.32
CA VAL A 220 15.68 -10.96 -6.78
C VAL A 220 16.11 -11.89 -7.90
N VAL A 221 15.31 -12.05 -8.95
CA VAL A 221 15.66 -12.90 -10.10
C VAL A 221 16.92 -12.39 -10.81
N GLN A 222 17.04 -11.08 -11.00
CA GLN A 222 18.23 -10.47 -11.62
C GLN A 222 19.51 -10.83 -10.83
N ALA A 223 19.46 -10.75 -9.50
CA ALA A 223 20.56 -11.12 -8.63
C ALA A 223 20.87 -12.62 -8.68
N GLN A 224 19.85 -13.48 -8.64
CA GLN A 224 20.00 -14.94 -8.72
C GLN A 224 20.66 -15.41 -10.02
N LEU A 225 20.34 -14.73 -11.13
CA LEU A 225 20.93 -15.00 -12.45
C LEU A 225 22.28 -14.32 -12.67
N ASN A 226 22.77 -13.54 -11.70
CA ASN A 226 24.00 -12.74 -11.81
C ASN A 226 24.01 -11.83 -13.06
N LEU A 227 22.86 -11.27 -13.42
CA LEU A 227 22.76 -10.39 -14.58
C LEU A 227 23.49 -9.06 -14.29
N PRO A 228 24.14 -8.44 -15.31
CA PRO A 228 24.76 -7.14 -15.13
C PRO A 228 23.77 -6.08 -14.65
N SER A 229 24.27 -5.10 -13.88
CA SER A 229 23.47 -3.94 -13.48
C SER A 229 22.87 -3.24 -14.72
N GLY A 230 21.58 -2.92 -14.65
CA GLY A 230 20.81 -2.35 -15.77
C GLY A 230 20.27 -3.37 -16.78
N THR A 231 20.60 -4.67 -16.66
CA THR A 231 20.01 -5.72 -17.50
C THR A 231 18.81 -6.33 -16.78
N ARG A 232 17.63 -6.27 -17.40
CA ARG A 232 16.41 -6.88 -16.86
C ARG A 232 16.24 -8.34 -17.33
N PRO A 233 15.78 -9.24 -16.47
CA PRO A 233 15.43 -10.60 -16.89
C PRO A 233 14.23 -10.59 -17.84
N SER A 234 14.17 -11.58 -18.72
CA SER A 234 13.02 -11.87 -19.57
C SER A 234 11.85 -12.46 -18.77
N PRO A 235 10.61 -12.44 -19.30
CA PRO A 235 9.48 -13.07 -18.63
C PRO A 235 9.67 -14.58 -18.36
N GLU A 236 10.42 -15.27 -19.22
CA GLU A 236 10.75 -16.69 -19.02
C GLU A 236 11.72 -16.86 -17.85
N GLU A 237 12.76 -16.03 -17.77
CA GLU A 237 13.73 -16.02 -16.68
C GLU A 237 13.09 -15.72 -15.31
N ILE A 238 12.07 -14.87 -15.25
CA ILE A 238 11.31 -14.62 -14.00
C ILE A 238 10.48 -15.84 -13.60
N ARG A 239 9.79 -16.46 -14.57
CA ARG A 239 9.03 -17.71 -14.29
C ARG A 239 9.95 -18.83 -13.83
N ASP A 240 11.13 -18.95 -14.45
CA ASP A 240 12.17 -19.89 -14.02
C ASP A 240 12.75 -19.51 -12.65
N GLY A 241 12.97 -18.23 -12.38
CA GLY A 241 13.38 -17.71 -11.07
C GLY A 241 12.42 -18.12 -9.96
N MET A 242 11.12 -17.98 -10.19
CA MET A 242 10.09 -18.44 -9.27
C MET A 242 10.10 -19.97 -9.11
N MET A 243 10.14 -20.72 -10.20
CA MET A 243 9.97 -22.18 -10.21
C MET A 243 11.23 -22.97 -9.80
N VAL A 244 12.41 -22.47 -10.12
CA VAL A 244 13.70 -23.18 -10.03
C VAL A 244 14.58 -22.61 -8.92
N HIS A 245 14.60 -21.28 -8.80
CA HIS A 245 15.50 -20.55 -7.91
C HIS A 245 14.82 -20.02 -6.64
N ASP A 246 13.57 -20.43 -6.39
CA ASP A 246 12.81 -20.14 -5.17
C ASP A 246 12.72 -18.63 -4.86
N ALA A 247 12.72 -17.76 -5.87
CA ALA A 247 12.67 -16.29 -5.71
C ALA A 247 11.50 -15.84 -4.81
N LEU A 248 10.33 -16.45 -4.99
CA LEU A 248 9.15 -16.14 -4.17
C LEU A 248 9.30 -16.59 -2.70
N SER A 249 10.09 -17.64 -2.45
CA SER A 249 10.42 -18.06 -1.08
C SER A 249 11.32 -17.04 -0.38
N GLU A 250 12.15 -16.33 -1.13
CA GLU A 250 13.00 -15.26 -0.58
C GLU A 250 12.18 -14.07 -0.12
N LEU A 251 11.22 -13.61 -0.95
CA LEU A 251 10.27 -12.57 -0.57
C LEU A 251 9.43 -12.98 0.65
N SER A 252 8.93 -14.21 0.65
CA SER A 252 8.24 -14.83 1.78
C SER A 252 9.10 -14.83 3.06
N ALA A 253 10.38 -15.15 2.96
CA ALA A 253 11.29 -15.10 4.11
C ALA A 253 11.44 -13.68 4.69
N LEU A 254 11.48 -12.65 3.84
CA LEU A 254 11.47 -11.25 4.29
C LEU A 254 10.15 -10.89 4.98
N ALA A 255 9.00 -11.26 4.40
CA ALA A 255 7.69 -11.03 5.00
C ALA A 255 7.54 -11.69 6.38
N ASN A 256 8.08 -12.91 6.55
CA ASN A 256 8.06 -13.59 7.85
C ASN A 256 8.92 -12.86 8.90
N ARG A 257 10.13 -12.38 8.53
CA ARG A 257 10.96 -11.55 9.43
C ARG A 257 10.25 -10.24 9.82
N ASN A 258 9.57 -9.61 8.86
CA ASN A 258 8.75 -8.43 9.10
C ASN A 258 7.62 -8.74 10.08
N HIS A 259 7.02 -9.93 10.03
CA HIS A 259 5.96 -10.30 10.96
C HIS A 259 6.46 -10.41 12.40
N GLU A 260 7.64 -11.02 12.58
CA GLU A 260 8.27 -11.16 13.89
C GLU A 260 8.57 -9.80 14.53
N SER A 261 8.98 -8.80 13.74
CA SER A 261 9.25 -7.45 14.25
C SER A 261 7.98 -6.72 14.73
N LEU A 262 6.80 -7.11 14.25
CA LEU A 262 5.50 -6.53 14.64
C LEU A 262 4.91 -7.13 15.92
N GLU A 263 5.56 -8.12 16.56
CA GLU A 263 5.01 -8.73 17.78
C GLU A 263 4.80 -7.70 18.90
N ALA A 264 5.62 -6.65 18.95
CA ALA A 264 5.52 -5.56 19.93
C ALA A 264 4.17 -4.80 19.85
N ILE A 265 3.57 -4.68 18.65
CA ILE A 265 2.32 -3.94 18.47
C ILE A 265 1.08 -4.82 18.56
N LYS A 266 1.22 -6.14 18.68
CA LYS A 266 0.10 -7.11 18.62
C LYS A 266 -1.06 -6.79 19.57
N ASN A 267 -0.73 -6.40 20.81
CA ASN A 267 -1.74 -6.05 21.80
C ASN A 267 -2.16 -4.57 21.75
N LEU A 268 -1.37 -3.74 21.05
CA LEU A 268 -1.61 -2.29 20.96
C LEU A 268 -2.50 -1.95 19.77
N ALA A 269 -2.25 -2.57 18.61
CA ALA A 269 -3.01 -2.45 17.38
C ALA A 269 -3.26 -3.84 16.77
N PRO A 270 -4.13 -4.66 17.38
CA PRO A 270 -4.35 -6.04 16.96
C PRO A 270 -4.83 -6.17 15.51
N ASP A 271 -5.61 -5.22 15.01
CA ASP A 271 -6.10 -5.28 13.63
C ASP A 271 -5.01 -4.97 12.60
N LEU A 272 -4.06 -4.08 12.90
CA LEU A 272 -2.88 -3.86 12.05
C LEU A 272 -1.99 -5.10 12.02
N TYR A 273 -1.80 -5.74 13.18
CA TYR A 273 -1.05 -6.99 13.27
C TYR A 273 -1.71 -8.13 12.48
N HIS A 274 -3.04 -8.30 12.59
CA HIS A 274 -3.76 -9.32 11.84
C HIS A 274 -3.82 -9.02 10.34
N PHE A 275 -3.96 -7.75 9.95
CA PHE A 275 -3.84 -7.34 8.55
C PHE A 275 -2.48 -7.77 7.98
N HIS A 276 -1.39 -7.45 8.68
CA HIS A 276 -0.06 -7.88 8.27
C HIS A 276 0.08 -9.40 8.18
N HIS A 277 -0.43 -10.13 9.17
CA HIS A 277 -0.41 -11.59 9.16
C HIS A 277 -1.10 -12.16 7.91
N ASP A 278 -2.20 -11.57 7.47
CA ASP A 278 -2.88 -12.01 6.25
C ASP A 278 -2.07 -11.73 4.97
N LEU A 279 -1.31 -10.63 4.91
CA LEU A 279 -0.36 -10.38 3.80
C LEU A 279 0.73 -11.46 3.75
N VAL A 280 1.34 -11.74 4.90
CA VAL A 280 2.39 -12.77 5.03
C VAL A 280 1.85 -14.14 4.63
N ARG A 281 0.64 -14.47 5.08
CA ARG A 281 -0.04 -15.71 4.73
C ARG A 281 -0.25 -15.83 3.23
N ASN A 282 -0.74 -14.79 2.55
CA ASN A 282 -0.94 -14.81 1.10
C ASN A 282 0.38 -15.05 0.35
N LEU A 283 1.46 -14.36 0.74
CA LEU A 283 2.77 -14.54 0.12
C LEU A 283 3.35 -15.95 0.36
N ASN A 284 3.16 -16.49 1.56
CA ASN A 284 3.55 -17.87 1.90
C ASN A 284 2.74 -18.91 1.11
N GLU A 285 1.42 -18.71 0.99
CA GLU A 285 0.53 -19.58 0.20
C GLU A 285 0.95 -19.57 -1.28
N GLY A 286 1.26 -18.39 -1.84
CA GLY A 286 1.82 -18.22 -3.18
C GLY A 286 3.14 -18.96 -3.40
N ALA A 287 4.12 -18.76 -2.50
CA ALA A 287 5.40 -19.46 -2.55
C ALA A 287 5.22 -20.99 -2.53
N GLN A 288 4.32 -21.47 -1.66
CA GLN A 288 4.04 -22.89 -1.52
C GLN A 288 3.32 -23.48 -2.74
N GLU A 289 2.45 -22.73 -3.40
CA GLU A 289 1.79 -23.13 -4.64
C GLU A 289 2.81 -23.34 -5.77
N VAL A 290 3.75 -22.40 -5.94
CA VAL A 290 4.84 -22.50 -6.93
C VAL A 290 5.68 -23.76 -6.67
N ILE A 291 6.07 -24.01 -5.42
CA ILE A 291 6.82 -25.22 -5.03
C ILE A 291 6.01 -26.50 -5.30
N ASN A 292 4.71 -26.50 -5.00
CA ASN A 292 3.84 -27.66 -5.22
C ASN A 292 3.66 -27.96 -6.72
N ASN A 293 3.46 -26.93 -7.55
CA ASN A 293 3.38 -27.04 -9.00
C ASN A 293 4.67 -27.63 -9.58
N ARG A 294 5.84 -27.17 -9.10
CA ARG A 294 7.15 -27.75 -9.46
C ARG A 294 7.23 -29.25 -9.12
N ARG A 295 6.85 -29.64 -7.89
CA ARG A 295 6.85 -31.05 -7.46
C ARG A 295 5.91 -31.91 -8.32
N MET A 296 4.73 -31.41 -8.67
CA MET A 296 3.79 -32.12 -9.54
C MET A 296 4.34 -32.32 -10.95
N LEU A 297 4.99 -31.30 -11.54
CA LEU A 297 5.64 -31.42 -12.85
C LEU A 297 6.78 -32.45 -12.85
N LEU A 298 7.59 -32.48 -11.78
CA LEU A 298 8.65 -33.48 -11.60
C LEU A 298 8.12 -34.90 -11.41
N ASN A 299 6.91 -35.06 -10.85
CA ASN A 299 6.23 -36.33 -10.67
C ASN A 299 5.42 -36.79 -11.92
N GLY A 300 5.38 -36.00 -13.00
CA GLY A 300 4.83 -36.36 -14.31
C GLY A 300 3.73 -35.41 -14.82
N GLY A 301 3.83 -34.98 -16.09
CA GLY A 301 2.93 -33.98 -16.70
C GLY A 301 1.45 -34.38 -16.82
N LEU A 302 1.13 -35.68 -16.83
CA LEU A 302 -0.26 -36.17 -16.87
C LEU A 302 -1.00 -35.88 -15.53
N GLY A 303 -0.32 -36.00 -14.40
CA GLY A 303 -0.89 -35.70 -13.09
C GLY A 303 -1.22 -34.22 -12.93
N TYR A 304 -0.33 -33.35 -13.40
CA TYR A 304 -0.53 -31.89 -13.42
C TYR A 304 -1.69 -31.46 -14.34
N TRP A 305 -1.81 -32.07 -15.52
CA TRP A 305 -2.89 -31.77 -16.45
C TRP A 305 -4.28 -32.12 -15.87
N LEU A 306 -4.40 -33.25 -15.17
CA LEU A 306 -5.65 -33.69 -14.54
C LEU A 306 -6.09 -32.77 -13.41
N THR A 307 -5.18 -32.19 -12.63
CA THR A 307 -5.51 -31.26 -11.54
C THR A 307 -5.95 -29.87 -12.00
N LYS A 308 -5.62 -29.47 -13.23
CA LYS A 308 -5.99 -28.15 -13.80
C LYS A 308 -7.24 -28.19 -14.69
N ASN A 309 -7.69 -29.38 -15.13
CA ASN A 309 -8.73 -29.53 -16.16
C ASN A 309 -9.89 -30.48 -15.77
N ILE A 310 -9.96 -30.90 -14.52
CA ILE A 310 -11.09 -31.65 -13.93
C ILE A 310 -11.58 -30.87 -12.71
#